data_AF-A0A2J8J6G5-F1
#
_entry.id   AF-A0A2J8J6G5-F1
#
_cell.length_a   1.000
_cell.length_b   1.000
_cell.length_c   1.000
_cell.angle_alpha   90.00
_cell.angle_beta   90.00
_cell.angle_gamma   90.00
#
_symmetry.space_group_name_H-M   'P 1'
#
loop_
_entity.id
_entity.type
_entity.pdbx_description
1 polymer ?
#
loop_
_entity_poly.entity_id
_entity_poly.type
_entity_poly.pdbx_seq_one_letter_code
_entity_poly.pdbx_strand_id
1 'polypeptide(L)'
;LFSKTEMSEVLTEILRVDPAFDKDRFLKQCENDIIPNVLEAMISGELDILKDWCYEALAMGKMMEQGPVLIITFQAQLVMVVRNPKGEVVEGDPDKVLRMLYVWALCRDQDELNPYVAWRLLDISASSTEQIL
;
A
#
# COMPACT_ATOMS: atom_id res chain seq x y z
N LEU A 1 -4.21 -16.59 -12.97
CA LEU A 1 -4.66 -17.87 -12.38
C LEU A 1 -3.59 -18.26 -11.37
N PHE A 2 -3.63 -17.69 -10.16
CA PHE A 2 -2.58 -17.87 -9.16
C PHE A 2 -2.98 -19.01 -8.21
N SER A 3 -2.06 -19.91 -7.91
CA SER A 3 -2.36 -21.10 -7.11
C SER A 3 -2.28 -20.78 -5.63
N LYS A 4 -3.18 -21.38 -4.84
CA LYS A 4 -3.13 -21.33 -3.37
C LYS A 4 -1.76 -21.72 -2.78
N THR A 5 -0.93 -22.40 -3.57
CA THR A 5 0.42 -22.84 -3.20
C THR A 5 1.40 -21.68 -3.03
N GLU A 6 1.38 -20.67 -3.92
CA GLU A 6 2.34 -19.54 -3.85
C GLU A 6 2.18 -18.74 -2.55
N MET A 7 0.93 -18.43 -2.18
CA MET A 7 0.64 -17.79 -0.90
C MET A 7 1.07 -18.65 0.30
N SER A 8 0.90 -19.96 0.22
CA SER A 8 1.29 -20.87 1.31
C SER A 8 2.81 -20.87 1.54
N GLU A 9 3.59 -20.89 0.46
CA GLU A 9 5.06 -20.85 0.53
C GLU A 9 5.56 -19.55 1.18
N VAL A 10 4.98 -18.42 0.76
CA VAL A 10 5.32 -17.09 1.31
C VAL A 10 4.98 -17.00 2.79
N LEU A 11 3.80 -17.46 3.19
CA LEU A 11 3.42 -17.47 4.60
C LEU A 11 4.30 -18.41 5.43
N THR A 12 4.73 -19.53 4.85
CA THR A 12 5.64 -20.47 5.52
C THR A 12 6.98 -19.81 5.83
N GLU A 13 7.56 -19.06 4.88
CA GLU A 13 8.80 -18.33 5.14
C GLU A 13 8.62 -17.20 6.15
N ILE A 14 7.53 -16.43 6.07
CA ILE A 14 7.25 -15.39 7.06
C ILE A 14 7.14 -15.99 8.48
N LEU A 15 6.38 -17.08 8.62
CA LEU A 15 6.17 -17.77 9.90
C LEU A 15 7.44 -18.42 10.47
N ARG A 16 8.45 -18.66 9.63
CA ARG A 16 9.76 -19.17 10.07
C ARG A 16 10.49 -18.15 10.94
N VAL A 17 10.33 -16.86 10.67
CA VAL A 17 10.98 -15.75 11.40
C VAL A 17 10.03 -15.07 12.38
N ASP A 18 8.76 -14.89 12.02
CA ASP A 18 7.69 -14.38 12.88
C ASP A 18 6.59 -15.44 13.05
N PRO A 19 6.75 -16.40 13.99
CA PRO A 19 5.74 -17.44 14.23
C PRO A 19 4.38 -16.90 14.68
N ALA A 20 4.32 -15.65 15.15
CA ALA A 20 3.11 -14.98 15.57
C ALA A 20 2.47 -14.16 14.45
N PHE A 21 2.98 -14.23 13.21
CA PHE A 21 2.44 -13.49 12.07
C PHE A 21 0.96 -13.76 11.89
N ASP A 22 0.19 -12.68 11.75
CA ASP A 22 -1.24 -12.71 11.54
C ASP A 22 -1.61 -11.72 10.44
N LYS A 23 -2.47 -12.16 9.51
CA LYS A 23 -2.82 -11.37 8.33
C LYS A 23 -3.63 -10.14 8.70
N ASP A 24 -4.55 -10.26 9.66
CA ASP A 24 -5.41 -9.14 10.06
C ASP A 24 -4.59 -8.10 10.82
N ARG A 25 -3.64 -8.51 11.65
CA ARG A 25 -2.67 -7.61 12.29
C ARG A 25 -1.81 -6.88 11.26
N PHE A 26 -1.33 -7.59 10.24
CA PHE A 26 -0.56 -6.98 9.15
C PHE A 26 -1.37 -5.97 8.34
N LEU A 27 -2.61 -6.29 7.97
CA LEU A 27 -3.48 -5.35 7.25
C LEU A 27 -3.77 -4.11 8.10
N LYS A 28 -4.05 -4.27 9.41
CA LYS A 28 -4.19 -3.13 10.33
C LYS A 28 -2.93 -2.28 10.43
N GLN A 29 -1.74 -2.89 10.38
CA GLN A 29 -0.50 -2.13 10.33
C GLN A 29 -0.38 -1.35 9.01
N CYS A 30 -0.82 -1.94 7.90
CA CYS A 30 -0.86 -1.24 6.63
C CYS A 30 -1.78 -0.01 6.71
N GLU A 31 -3.01 -0.19 7.17
CA GLU A 31 -4.02 0.88 7.32
C GLU A 31 -3.54 2.03 8.21
N ASN A 32 -2.96 1.71 9.36
CA ASN A 32 -2.71 2.69 10.42
C ASN A 32 -1.31 3.30 10.37
N ASP A 33 -0.38 2.73 9.60
CA ASP A 33 1.03 3.14 9.62
C ASP A 33 1.64 3.16 8.21
N ILE A 34 1.75 2.01 7.54
CA ILE A 34 2.51 1.91 6.29
C ILE A 34 1.86 2.76 5.19
N ILE A 35 0.56 2.63 4.95
CA ILE A 35 -0.12 3.30 3.84
C ILE A 35 -0.18 4.82 4.06
N PRO A 36 -0.61 5.35 5.23
CA PRO A 36 -0.62 6.79 5.46
C PRO A 36 0.77 7.42 5.31
N ASN A 37 1.80 6.82 5.93
CA ASN A 37 3.16 7.37 5.90
C ASN A 37 3.74 7.37 4.48
N VAL A 38 3.54 6.29 3.72
CA VAL A 38 4.03 6.21 2.34
C VAL A 38 3.28 7.18 1.43
N LEU A 39 1.94 7.25 1.51
CA LEU A 39 1.19 8.21 0.68
C LEU A 39 1.58 9.65 1.02
N GLU A 40 1.74 9.99 2.31
CA GLU A 40 2.20 11.32 2.72
C GLU A 40 3.59 11.63 2.14
N ALA A 41 4.52 10.67 2.20
CA ALA A 41 5.87 10.82 1.66
C ALA A 41 5.91 10.93 0.13
N MET A 42 5.08 10.16 -0.58
CA MET A 42 5.03 10.17 -2.04
C MET A 42 4.65 11.54 -2.61
N ILE A 43 3.90 12.33 -1.85
CA ILE A 43 3.23 13.51 -2.42
C ILE A 43 3.73 14.85 -1.85
N SER A 44 4.95 14.88 -1.32
CA SER A 44 5.72 16.11 -1.03
C SER A 44 4.99 17.20 -0.20
N GLY A 45 3.89 16.87 0.50
CA GLY A 45 3.14 17.79 1.35
C GLY A 45 2.05 18.64 0.69
N GLU A 46 1.60 18.35 -0.54
CA GLU A 46 0.57 19.15 -1.24
C GLU A 46 -0.73 18.38 -1.56
N LEU A 47 -0.95 17.21 -0.95
CA LEU A 47 -2.21 16.49 -1.10
C LEU A 47 -3.03 16.42 0.18
N ASP A 48 -4.26 16.88 0.09
CA ASP A 48 -5.30 16.57 1.06
C ASP A 48 -5.76 15.12 0.79
N ILE A 49 -5.15 14.19 1.52
CA ILE A 49 -5.61 12.80 1.55
C ILE A 49 -6.94 12.80 2.32
N LEU A 50 -8.04 12.52 1.62
CA LEU A 50 -9.30 12.23 2.28
C LEU A 50 -9.14 10.85 2.95
N LYS A 51 -9.08 10.83 4.28
CA LYS A 51 -8.82 9.65 5.14
C LYS A 51 -9.89 8.56 5.11
N ASP A 52 -10.68 8.47 4.05
CA ASP A 52 -11.72 7.46 3.91
C ASP A 52 -11.21 6.32 3.03
N TRP A 53 -10.63 5.31 3.68
CA TRP A 53 -10.28 4.03 3.06
C TRP A 53 -11.54 3.23 2.79
N CYS A 54 -11.74 2.80 1.54
CA CYS A 54 -12.97 2.09 1.17
C CYS A 54 -12.85 0.56 1.23
N TYR A 55 -11.63 0.01 1.11
CA TYR A 55 -11.38 -1.43 1.14
C TYR A 55 -9.88 -1.68 1.24
N GLU A 56 -9.48 -2.68 2.02
CA GLU A 56 -8.11 -3.21 2.06
C GLU A 56 -8.18 -4.74 2.02
N ALA A 57 -7.33 -5.35 1.21
CA ALA A 57 -7.22 -6.80 1.17
C ALA A 57 -5.82 -7.26 0.81
N LEU A 58 -5.45 -8.41 1.36
CA LEU A 58 -4.32 -9.17 0.89
C LEU A 58 -4.71 -9.85 -0.43
N ALA A 59 -4.12 -9.42 -1.54
CA ALA A 59 -4.45 -9.94 -2.85
C ALA A 59 -3.68 -11.22 -3.19
N MET A 60 -2.36 -11.22 -2.95
CA MET A 60 -1.50 -12.37 -3.28
C MET A 60 -0.17 -12.31 -2.52
N GLY A 61 0.60 -13.39 -2.60
CA GLY A 61 1.95 -13.48 -2.07
C GLY A 61 2.87 -14.07 -3.13
N LYS A 62 4.11 -13.60 -3.19
CA LYS A 62 5.12 -14.13 -4.12
C LYS A 62 6.48 -14.19 -3.45
N MET A 63 7.20 -15.30 -3.66
CA MET A 63 8.63 -15.35 -3.32
C MET A 63 9.44 -14.62 -4.39
N MET A 64 10.30 -13.70 -3.95
CA MET A 64 11.20 -12.94 -4.82
C MET A 64 12.65 -13.04 -4.30
N GLU A 65 13.62 -12.58 -5.08
CA GLU A 65 15.04 -12.59 -4.68
C GLU A 65 15.29 -11.78 -3.41
N GLN A 66 14.50 -10.72 -3.19
CA GLN A 66 14.56 -9.86 -2.00
C GLN A 66 13.94 -10.51 -0.75
N GLY A 67 13.14 -11.57 -0.90
CA GLY A 67 12.44 -12.23 0.20
C GLY A 67 10.94 -12.50 -0.09
N PRO A 68 10.17 -12.88 0.95
CA PRO A 68 8.72 -13.07 0.82
C PRO A 68 8.02 -11.72 0.63
N VAL A 69 7.19 -11.64 -0.40
CA VAL A 69 6.43 -10.43 -0.75
C VAL A 69 4.94 -10.69 -0.58
N LEU A 70 4.26 -9.77 0.11
CA LEU A 70 2.81 -9.69 0.18
C LEU A 70 2.33 -8.53 -0.68
N ILE A 71 1.36 -8.82 -1.55
CA ILE A 71 0.71 -7.81 -2.39
C ILE A 71 -0.62 -7.47 -1.75
N ILE A 72 -0.77 -6.20 -1.39
CA ILE A 72 -2.01 -5.64 -0.85
C ILE A 72 -2.69 -4.77 -1.90
N THR A 73 -4.01 -4.72 -1.82
CA THR A 73 -4.84 -3.81 -2.62
C THR A 73 -5.67 -2.96 -1.70
N PHE A 74 -5.72 -1.66 -1.96
CA PHE A 74 -6.58 -0.76 -1.21
C PHE A 74 -7.16 0.35 -2.09
N GLN A 75 -8.28 0.92 -1.65
CA GLN A 75 -8.88 2.09 -2.30
C GLN A 75 -8.71 3.34 -1.45
N ALA A 76 -8.24 4.41 -2.07
CA ALA A 76 -8.12 5.72 -1.45
C ALA A 76 -8.87 6.78 -2.27
N GLN A 77 -9.45 7.76 -1.57
CA GLN A 77 -9.98 8.96 -2.18
C GLN A 77 -8.98 10.11 -2.00
N LEU A 78 -8.62 10.78 -3.09
CA LEU A 78 -7.56 11.78 -3.12
C LEU A 78 -8.06 13.03 -3.83
N VAL A 79 -7.73 14.20 -3.29
CA VAL A 79 -7.83 15.46 -4.03
C VAL A 79 -6.43 15.80 -4.50
N MET A 80 -6.14 15.55 -5.78
CA MET A 80 -4.82 15.82 -6.34
C MET A 80 -4.75 17.28 -6.78
N VAL A 81 -3.87 18.06 -6.14
CA VAL A 81 -3.58 19.44 -6.52
C VAL A 81 -2.10 19.72 -6.32
N VAL A 82 -1.47 20.38 -7.28
CA VAL A 82 -0.10 20.90 -7.14
C VAL A 82 -0.17 22.41 -7.24
N ARG A 83 0.47 23.11 -6.31
CA ARG A 83 0.51 24.56 -6.27
C ARG A 83 1.93 25.06 -6.46
N ASN A 84 2.06 26.20 -7.14
CA ASN A 84 3.35 26.89 -7.16
C ASN A 84 3.58 27.65 -5.84
N PRO A 85 4.78 28.22 -5.60
CA PRO A 85 5.06 29.02 -4.39
C PRO A 85 4.17 30.27 -4.20
N LYS A 86 3.40 30.67 -5.23
CA LYS A 86 2.41 31.76 -5.14
C LYS A 86 1.02 31.28 -4.71
N GLY A 87 0.84 29.97 -4.54
CA GLY A 87 -0.42 29.32 -4.17
C GLY A 87 -1.35 29.02 -5.36
N GLU A 88 -0.91 29.30 -6.59
CA GLU A 88 -1.70 29.06 -7.80
C GLU A 88 -1.67 27.57 -8.15
N VAL A 89 -2.81 26.99 -8.50
CA VAL A 89 -2.90 25.60 -8.97
C VAL A 89 -2.20 25.49 -10.32
N VAL A 90 -1.18 24.63 -10.40
CA VAL A 90 -0.45 24.32 -11.63
C VAL A 90 -0.80 22.96 -12.20
N GLU A 91 -1.30 22.05 -11.37
CA GLU A 91 -1.76 20.71 -11.78
C GLU A 91 -2.92 20.25 -10.88
N GLY A 92 -3.82 19.43 -11.44
CA GLY A 92 -4.94 18.86 -10.70
C GLY A 92 -6.14 19.78 -10.56
N ASP A 93 -7.08 19.41 -9.69
CA ASP A 93 -8.32 20.13 -9.45
C ASP A 93 -8.68 20.02 -7.94
N PRO A 94 -8.66 21.13 -7.19
CA PRO A 94 -8.91 21.12 -5.74
C PRO A 94 -10.35 20.74 -5.38
N ASP A 95 -11.30 20.78 -6.32
CA ASP A 95 -12.70 20.43 -6.08
C ASP A 95 -13.03 19.01 -6.56
N LYS A 96 -12.09 18.34 -7.24
CA LYS A 96 -12.29 16.99 -7.78
C LYS A 96 -11.72 15.92 -6.86
N VAL A 97 -12.61 15.07 -6.34
CA VAL A 97 -12.23 13.85 -5.63
C VAL A 97 -11.97 12.72 -6.63
N LEU A 98 -10.76 12.19 -6.62
CA LEU A 98 -10.35 11.01 -7.38
C LEU A 98 -10.45 9.77 -6.52
N ARG A 99 -11.00 8.68 -7.08
CA ARG A 99 -10.97 7.36 -6.46
C ARG A 99 -9.87 6.54 -7.13
N MET A 100 -8.89 6.13 -6.33
CA MET A 100 -7.73 5.36 -6.79
C MET A 100 -7.78 3.96 -6.21
N LEU A 101 -7.54 2.95 -7.07
CA LEU A 101 -7.24 1.60 -6.65
C LEU A 101 -5.73 1.42 -6.69
N TYR A 102 -5.14 1.13 -5.53
CA TYR A 102 -3.73 0.86 -5.36
C TYR A 102 -3.46 -0.64 -5.27
N VAL A 103 -2.31 -1.05 -5.80
CA VAL A 103 -1.72 -2.38 -5.65
C VAL A 103 -0.28 -2.19 -5.22
N TRP A 104 0.06 -2.59 -3.99
CA TRP A 104 1.38 -2.40 -3.42
C TRP A 104 2.05 -3.74 -3.12
N ALA A 105 3.33 -3.86 -3.46
CA ALA A 105 4.16 -5.00 -3.13
C ALA A 105 5.03 -4.69 -1.90
N LEU A 106 4.76 -5.35 -0.78
CA LEU A 106 5.49 -5.19 0.47
C LEU A 106 6.35 -6.43 0.73
N CYS A 107 7.67 -6.23 0.83
CA CYS A 107 8.64 -7.28 1.12
C CYS A 107 9.02 -7.28 2.60
N ARG A 108 9.05 -8.46 3.21
CA ARG A 108 9.49 -8.61 4.60
C ARG A 108 10.99 -8.90 4.66
N ASP A 109 11.74 -8.01 5.30
CA ASP A 109 13.13 -8.22 5.70
C ASP A 109 13.23 -9.39 6.69
N GLN A 110 13.93 -10.45 6.30
CA GLN A 110 14.04 -11.69 7.09
C GLN A 110 15.05 -11.58 8.23
N ASP A 111 15.93 -10.57 8.22
CA ASP A 111 16.91 -10.34 9.28
C ASP A 111 16.34 -9.43 10.38
N GLU A 112 15.22 -8.75 10.11
CA GLU A 112 14.52 -7.91 11.08
C GLU A 112 13.59 -8.75 11.99
N LEU A 113 13.90 -8.73 13.28
CA LEU A 113 13.17 -9.44 14.33
C LEU A 113 11.94 -8.66 14.82
N ASN A 114 11.95 -7.33 14.70
CA ASN A 114 10.80 -6.50 15.04
C ASN A 114 9.79 -6.50 13.87
N PRO A 115 8.64 -7.19 13.98
CA PRO A 115 7.70 -7.33 12.88
C PRO A 115 7.08 -5.98 12.44
N TYR A 116 7.08 -4.97 13.31
CA TYR A 116 6.51 -3.66 13.02
C TYR A 116 7.36 -2.79 12.09
N VAL A 117 8.63 -3.14 11.87
CA VAL A 117 9.53 -2.39 10.97
C VAL A 117 10.16 -3.26 9.88
N ALA A 118 9.77 -4.53 9.82
CA ALA A 118 10.31 -5.51 8.88
C ALA A 118 9.81 -5.32 7.43
N TRP A 119 8.82 -4.47 7.18
CA TRP A 119 8.18 -4.35 5.87
C TRP A 119 8.71 -3.17 5.07
N ARG A 120 9.08 -3.42 3.81
CA ARG A 120 9.53 -2.40 2.85
C ARG A 120 8.71 -2.45 1.58
N LEU A 121 8.40 -1.28 1.05
CA LEU A 121 7.71 -1.14 -0.23
C LEU A 121 8.68 -1.38 -1.39
N LEU A 122 8.36 -2.36 -2.24
CA LEU A 122 9.13 -2.68 -3.44
C LEU A 122 8.58 -2.02 -4.69
N ASP A 123 7.25 -2.03 -4.84
CA ASP A 123 6.60 -1.55 -6.06
C ASP A 123 5.19 -1.05 -5.75
N ILE A 124 4.74 -0.10 -6.56
CA ILE A 124 3.46 0.58 -6.46
C ILE A 124 2.83 0.64 -7.84
N SER A 125 1.60 0.16 -7.94
CA SER A 125 0.73 0.43 -9.08
C SER A 125 -0.54 1.11 -8.60
N ALA A 126 -1.05 2.04 -9.41
CA ALA A 126 -2.27 2.78 -9.14
C ALA A 126 -3.07 2.96 -10.43
N SER A 127 -4.38 2.82 -10.32
CA SER A 127 -5.32 3.08 -11.41
C SER A 127 -6.49 3.91 -10.90
N SER A 128 -6.91 4.93 -11.66
CA SER A 128 -8.14 5.65 -11.36
C SER A 128 -9.35 4.75 -11.66
N THR A 129 -10.35 4.79 -10.77
CA THR A 129 -11.65 4.16 -11.02
C THR A 129 -12.66 5.23 -11.42
N GLU A 130 -12.36 6.02 -12.46
CA GLU A 130 -13.39 6.91 -13.03
C GLU A 130 -14.51 6.02 -13.58
N GLN A 131 -15.72 6.17 -13.02
CA GLN A 131 -16.91 5.59 -13.62
C GLN A 131 -17.13 6.29 -14.96
N ILE A 132 -16.85 5.59 -16.05
CA ILE A 132 -17.36 5.96 -17.37
C ILE A 132 -18.89 5.95 -17.25
N LEU A 133 -19.50 7.13 -17.17
CA LEU A 133 -20.94 7.33 -17.35
C LEU A 133 -21.27 7.35 -18.85
#